data_AF-A0A7J4J3I9-F1
#
_entry.id   AF-A0A7J4J3I9-F1
#
_cell.length_a   1.000
_cell.length_b   1.000
_cell.length_c   1.000
_cell.angle_alpha   90.00
_cell.angle_beta   90.00
_cell.angle_gamma   90.00
#
_symmetry.space_group_name_H-M   'P 1'
#
loop_
_entity.id
_entity.type
_entity.pdbx_description
1 polymer ?
#
loop_
_entity_poly.entity_id
_entity_poly.type
_entity_poly.pdbx_seq_one_letter_code
_entity_poly.pdbx_strand_id
1 'polypeptide(L)'
;MNTEREVPVRVGDIHEVLIDSVGGKGDGVAKVRGFVIFVPNVKKGDYVKIKITKVLPSVGFAEVVEKLEKPAPRQRFATVSKEEMDQRQDVPDQHYEDTEDFGDEK
;
A
#
# COMPACT_ATOMS: atom_id res chain seq x y z
N MET A 1 -26.31 -13.41 31.27
CA MET A 1 -25.90 -13.95 29.94
C MET A 1 -24.39 -13.99 29.92
N ASN A 2 -23.77 -15.16 29.68
CA ASN A 2 -22.34 -15.21 29.40
C ASN A 2 -22.13 -14.42 28.11
N THR A 3 -21.49 -13.25 28.21
CA THR A 3 -20.86 -12.60 27.08
C THR A 3 -19.65 -13.47 26.72
N GLU A 4 -19.92 -14.57 26.03
CA GLU A 4 -18.93 -15.30 25.27
C GLU A 4 -18.40 -14.30 24.24
N ARG A 5 -17.34 -13.58 24.64
CA ARG A 5 -16.67 -12.61 23.79
C ARG A 5 -16.16 -13.42 22.62
N GLU A 6 -16.90 -13.41 21.51
CA GLU A 6 -16.50 -14.04 20.27
C GLU A 6 -15.16 -13.40 19.89
N VAL A 7 -14.08 -14.09 20.25
CA VAL A 7 -12.74 -13.69 19.87
C VAL A 7 -12.71 -13.78 18.35
N PRO A 8 -12.42 -12.68 17.63
CA PRO A 8 -12.52 -12.63 16.18
C PRO A 8 -11.46 -13.50 15.48
N VAL A 9 -10.55 -14.09 16.27
CA VAL A 9 -9.44 -14.91 15.81
C VAL A 9 -9.39 -16.21 16.61
N ARG A 10 -8.95 -17.29 15.94
CA ARG A 10 -8.79 -18.62 16.52
C ARG A 10 -7.34 -19.07 16.37
N VAL A 11 -6.92 -20.00 17.23
CA VAL A 11 -5.57 -20.57 17.17
C VAL A 11 -5.44 -21.45 15.92
N GLY A 12 -4.37 -21.25 15.16
CA GLY A 12 -4.09 -21.96 13.91
C GLY A 12 -4.54 -21.20 12.67
N ASP A 13 -5.43 -20.21 12.81
CA ASP A 13 -5.87 -19.39 11.69
C ASP A 13 -4.74 -18.53 11.13
N ILE A 14 -4.81 -18.32 9.82
CA ILE A 14 -3.85 -17.53 9.07
C ILE A 14 -4.57 -16.29 8.57
N HIS A 15 -4.02 -15.12 8.90
CA HIS A 15 -4.56 -13.84 8.49
C HIS A 15 -3.47 -12.96 7.88
N GLU A 16 -3.85 -12.21 6.85
CA GLU A 16 -3.01 -11.19 6.24
C GLU A 16 -3.30 -9.86 6.94
N VAL A 17 -2.30 -9.30 7.61
CA VAL A 17 -2.46 -8.09 8.41
C VAL A 17 -1.38 -7.08 8.05
N LEU A 18 -1.77 -5.81 8.14
CA LEU A 18 -0.84 -4.69 8.11
C LEU A 18 -0.38 -4.40 9.53
N ILE A 19 0.92 -4.25 9.72
CA ILE A 19 1.48 -3.80 11.00
C ILE A 19 1.29 -2.29 11.13
N ASP A 20 0.44 -1.89 12.06
CA ASP A 20 0.12 -0.48 12.32
C ASP A 20 1.29 0.24 13.01
N SER A 21 1.84 -0.41 14.03
CA SER A 21 2.88 0.15 14.90
C SER A 21 3.79 -0.96 15.43
N VAL A 22 4.99 -0.59 15.90
CA VAL A 22 5.93 -1.51 16.55
C VAL A 22 6.21 -0.98 17.96
N GLY A 23 6.10 -1.85 18.96
CA GLY A 23 6.37 -1.53 20.35
C GLY A 23 7.88 -1.46 20.65
N GLY A 24 8.24 -0.94 21.83
CA GLY A 24 9.64 -0.71 22.22
C GLY A 24 10.50 -1.97 22.33
N LYS A 25 9.88 -3.16 22.43
CA LYS A 25 10.58 -4.45 22.45
C LYS A 25 10.81 -5.06 21.06
N GLY A 26 10.35 -4.38 20.00
CA GLY A 26 10.40 -4.91 18.62
C GLY A 26 9.21 -5.79 18.24
N ASP A 27 8.16 -5.81 19.08
CA ASP A 27 6.90 -6.50 18.77
C ASP A 27 6.01 -5.61 17.89
N GLY A 28 5.63 -6.10 16.72
CA GLY A 28 4.61 -5.46 15.89
C GLY A 28 3.23 -5.61 16.48
N VAL A 29 2.44 -4.56 16.36
CA VAL A 29 1.06 -4.49 16.81
C VAL A 29 0.17 -4.44 15.58
N ALA A 30 -0.64 -5.48 15.41
CA ALA A 30 -1.70 -5.56 14.40
C ALA A 30 -3.07 -5.52 15.09
N LYS A 31 -4.05 -4.88 14.44
CA LYS A 31 -5.42 -4.81 14.97
C LYS A 31 -6.39 -5.46 13.97
N VAL A 32 -7.02 -6.55 14.38
CA VAL A 32 -8.02 -7.27 13.58
C VAL A 32 -9.37 -7.10 14.25
N ARG A 33 -10.29 -6.36 13.62
CA ARG A 33 -11.65 -6.11 14.16
C ARG A 33 -11.67 -5.60 15.61
N GLY A 34 -10.70 -4.74 15.97
CA GLY A 34 -10.57 -4.20 17.32
C GLY A 34 -9.78 -5.09 18.30
N PHE A 35 -9.39 -6.30 17.90
CA PHE A 35 -8.58 -7.22 18.69
C PHE A 35 -7.08 -7.03 18.41
N VAL A 36 -6.29 -6.90 19.46
CA VAL A 36 -4.86 -6.60 19.37
C VAL A 36 -4.06 -7.88 19.26
N ILE A 37 -3.22 -7.98 18.24
CA ILE A 37 -2.37 -9.14 17.97
C ILE A 37 -0.91 -8.69 17.95
N PHE A 38 -0.09 -9.37 18.74
CA PHE A 38 1.35 -9.17 18.80
C PHE A 38 2.05 -10.13 17.85
N VAL A 39 2.94 -9.57 17.04
CA VAL A 39 3.70 -10.29 16.01
C VAL A 39 5.18 -9.90 16.14
N PRO A 40 6.08 -10.82 16.52
CA PRO A 40 7.51 -10.51 16.59
C PRO A 40 8.13 -10.47 15.18
N ASN A 41 9.32 -9.86 15.06
CA ASN A 41 10.12 -9.82 13.81
C ASN A 41 9.50 -9.07 12.62
N VAL A 42 8.69 -8.04 12.89
CA VAL A 42 8.04 -7.21 11.87
C VAL A 42 8.34 -5.73 12.06
N LYS A 43 8.16 -4.94 11.00
CA LYS A 43 8.33 -3.48 11.02
C LYS A 43 7.00 -2.77 10.77
N LYS A 44 6.95 -1.50 11.15
CA LYS A 44 5.78 -0.64 10.90
C LYS A 44 5.55 -0.51 9.39
N GLY A 45 4.32 -0.77 8.95
CA GLY A 45 3.93 -0.70 7.54
C GLY A 45 4.22 -1.97 6.74
N ASP A 46 4.72 -3.04 7.37
CA ASP A 46 4.84 -4.34 6.73
C ASP A 46 3.45 -4.96 6.52
N TYR A 47 3.28 -5.61 5.37
CA TYR A 47 2.14 -6.48 5.10
C TYR A 47 2.62 -7.92 5.19
N VAL A 48 2.11 -8.66 6.18
CA VAL A 48 2.60 -10.00 6.50
C VAL A 48 1.44 -10.95 6.68
N LYS A 49 1.67 -12.20 6.29
CA LYS A 49 0.78 -13.30 6.63
C LYS A 49 1.22 -13.86 7.97
N ILE A 50 0.33 -13.84 8.93
CA ILE A 50 0.57 -14.29 10.30
C ILE A 50 -0.28 -15.51 10.61
N LYS A 51 0.26 -16.42 11.43
CA LYS A 51 -0.48 -17.55 11.99
C LYS A 51 -0.66 -17.35 13.48
N ILE A 52 -1.91 -17.38 13.93
CA ILE A 52 -2.24 -17.25 15.35
C ILE A 52 -1.75 -18.50 16.08
N THR A 53 -0.88 -18.33 17.07
CA THR A 53 -0.37 -19.44 17.88
C THR A 53 -1.07 -19.52 19.23
N LYS A 54 -1.51 -18.37 19.76
CA LYS A 54 -2.19 -18.29 21.05
C LYS A 54 -3.16 -17.13 21.08
N VAL A 55 -4.36 -17.36 21.60
CA VAL A 55 -5.37 -16.33 21.83
C VAL A 55 -5.62 -16.22 23.33
N LEU A 56 -5.61 -15.00 23.85
CA LEU A 56 -5.94 -14.66 25.24
C LEU A 56 -7.25 -13.84 25.27
N PRO A 57 -7.85 -13.64 26.47
CA PRO A 57 -9.13 -12.94 26.59
C PRO A 57 -9.14 -11.49 26.06
N SER A 58 -7.97 -10.84 25.98
CA SER A 58 -7.84 -9.44 25.57
C SER A 58 -6.87 -9.22 24.40
N VAL A 59 -5.99 -10.18 24.11
CA VAL A 59 -4.88 -10.03 23.14
C VAL A 59 -4.59 -11.36 22.44
N GLY A 60 -3.99 -11.31 21.26
CA GLY A 60 -3.52 -12.47 20.51
C GLY A 60 -2.01 -12.46 20.31
N PHE A 61 -1.42 -13.64 20.19
CA PHE A 61 -0.04 -13.84 19.76
C PHE A 61 -0.03 -14.62 18.46
N ALA A 62 0.79 -14.16 17.53
CA ALA A 62 0.93 -14.76 16.22
C ALA A 62 2.39 -14.72 15.76
N GLU A 63 2.72 -15.62 14.85
CA GLU A 63 4.04 -15.70 14.22
C GLU A 63 3.92 -15.40 12.73
N VAL A 64 4.95 -14.78 12.15
CA VAL A 64 5.00 -14.50 10.71
C VAL A 64 5.25 -15.80 9.98
N VAL A 65 4.34 -16.18 9.08
CA VAL A 65 4.55 -17.32 8.18
C VAL A 65 5.13 -16.88 6.85
N GLU A 66 4.76 -15.69 6.36
CA GLU A 66 5.22 -15.16 5.08
C GLU A 66 5.31 -13.63 5.13
N LYS A 67 6.44 -13.08 4.67
CA LYS A 67 6.64 -11.64 4.53
C LYS A 67 6.29 -11.24 3.09
N LEU A 68 5.16 -10.55 2.92
CA LEU A 68 4.81 -9.94 1.63
C LEU A 68 5.54 -8.59 1.55
N GLU A 69 6.85 -8.64 1.33
CA GLU A 69 7.61 -7.43 1.00
C GLU A 69 7.11 -6.90 -0.34
N LYS A 70 6.78 -5.60 -0.38
CA LYS A 70 6.26 -4.94 -1.58
C LYS A 70 7.12 -5.35 -2.78
N PRO A 71 6.53 -5.78 -3.91
CA PRO A 71 7.33 -6.04 -5.10
C PRO A 71 8.16 -4.78 -5.33
N ALA A 72 9.48 -4.94 -5.33
CA ALA A 72 10.42 -3.86 -5.65
C ALA A 72 9.80 -3.09 -6.82
N PRO A 73 9.68 -1.75 -6.74
CA PRO A 73 9.04 -0.98 -7.79
C PRO A 73 9.70 -1.43 -9.08
N ARG A 74 8.96 -2.20 -9.88
CA ARG A 74 9.46 -2.71 -11.13
C ARG A 74 9.74 -1.43 -11.88
N GLN A 75 11.02 -1.15 -12.04
CA GLN A 75 11.55 0.08 -12.58
C GLN A 75 11.19 0.11 -14.06
N ARG A 76 9.90 0.29 -14.35
CA ARG A 76 9.31 0.48 -15.68
C ARG A 76 9.31 1.96 -16.06
N PHE A 77 9.91 2.81 -15.22
CA PHE A 77 10.20 4.21 -15.52
C PHE A 77 11.70 4.51 -15.58
N ALA A 78 12.55 3.51 -15.80
CA ALA A 78 13.93 3.77 -16.24
C ALA A 78 14.05 3.69 -17.77
N THR A 79 13.19 4.42 -18.49
CA THR A 79 13.51 4.90 -19.84
C THR A 79 12.64 6.11 -20.12
N VAL A 80 12.99 7.23 -19.50
CA VAL A 80 13.12 8.45 -20.28
C VAL A 80 14.48 8.98 -19.86
N SER A 81 15.52 8.51 -20.55
CA SER A 81 16.83 9.14 -20.44
C SER A 81 16.65 10.61 -20.78
N LYS A 82 17.39 11.48 -20.09
CA LYS A 82 17.42 12.94 -20.34
C LYS A 82 17.76 13.32 -21.79
N GLU A 83 18.09 12.33 -22.61
CA GLU A 83 18.48 12.40 -24.01
C GLU A 83 17.27 12.34 -24.98
N GLU A 84 16.09 11.87 -24.56
CA GLU A 84 14.89 11.82 -25.42
C GLU A 84 14.06 13.13 -25.39
N MET A 85 14.49 14.15 -24.64
CA MET A 85 13.90 15.50 -24.73
C MET A 85 14.44 16.33 -25.91
N ASP A 86 15.46 15.85 -26.63
CA ASP A 86 16.15 16.62 -27.69
C ASP A 86 15.79 16.20 -29.13
N GLN A 87 14.66 15.50 -29.36
CA GLN A 87 14.23 15.20 -30.74
C GLN A 87 12.71 15.31 -30.92
N ARG A 88 12.21 16.55 -30.83
CA ARG A 88 11.05 16.99 -31.62
C ARG A 88 11.32 18.39 -32.15
N GLN A 89 12.31 18.48 -33.04
CA GLN A 89 12.20 19.38 -34.17
C GLN A 89 11.13 18.77 -35.09
N ASP A 90 9.98 19.44 -35.15
CA ASP A 90 9.12 19.69 -36.32
C ASP A 90 7.70 19.94 -35.79
N VAL A 91 7.49 21.15 -35.24
CA VAL A 91 6.15 21.73 -35.30
C VAL A 91 6.10 22.43 -36.65
N PRO A 92 5.39 21.90 -37.66
CA PRO A 92 5.11 22.69 -38.85
C PRO A 92 4.35 23.93 -38.41
N ASP A 93 4.90 25.07 -38.82
CA ASP A 93 4.36 26.42 -38.73
C ASP A 93 2.86 26.40 -39.03
N GLN A 94 2.02 26.42 -38.00
CA GLN A 94 0.64 26.84 -38.19
C GLN A 94 0.65 28.37 -38.18
N HIS A 95 1.05 28.92 -39.32
CA HIS A 95 0.62 30.23 -39.75
C HIS A 95 -0.91 30.20 -39.74
N TYR A 96 -1.51 30.69 -38.66
CA TYR A 96 -2.93 31.02 -38.65
C TYR A 96 -3.05 32.20 -39.60
N GLU A 97 -3.46 31.93 -40.84
CA GLU A 97 -3.95 32.99 -41.70
C GLU A 97 -5.12 33.65 -40.96
N ASP A 98 -4.85 34.87 -40.49
CA ASP A 98 -5.81 35.84 -40.01
C ASP A 98 -6.86 36.04 -41.12
N THR A 99 -7.87 35.19 -41.13
CA THR A 99 -9.08 35.43 -41.88
C THR A 99 -10.01 36.22 -40.97
N GLU A 100 -9.60 37.44 -40.63
CA GLU A 100 -10.54 38.50 -40.24
C GLU A 100 -11.08 39.17 -41.51
N ASP A 101 -11.77 38.39 -42.33
CA ASP A 101 -12.73 38.88 -43.32
C ASP A 101 -14.14 38.65 -42.75
N PHE A 102 -14.52 39.47 -41.78
CA PHE A 102 -15.93 39.71 -41.46
C PHE A 102 -16.28 41.09 -41.99
N GLY A 103 -16.86 41.09 -43.20
CA GLY A 103 -17.32 42.28 -43.89
C GLY A 103 -18.27 43.13 -43.05
N ASP A 104 -18.02 44.44 -43.11
CA ASP A 104 -18.93 45.50 -42.70
C ASP A 104 -20.17 45.44 -43.62
N GLU A 105 -21.24 44.79 -43.16
CA GLU A 105 -22.55 44.87 -43.83
C GLU A 105 -23.19 46.21 -43.47
N LYS A 106 -23.33 47.06 -44.50
CA LYS A 106 -23.92 48.40 -44.46
C LYS A 106 -25.22 48.44 -45.24
#